data_AF-A0A662FV76-F1
#
_entry.id   AF-A0A662FV76-F1
#
_cell.length_a   1.000
_cell.length_b   1.000
_cell.length_c   1.000
_cell.angle_alpha   90.00
_cell.angle_beta   90.00
_cell.angle_gamma   90.00
#
_symmetry.space_group_name_H-M   'P 1'
#
loop_
_entity.id
_entity.type
_entity.pdbx_description
1 polymer ?
#
loop_
_entity_poly.entity_id
_entity_poly.type
_entity_poly.pdbx_seq_one_letter_code
_entity_poly.pdbx_strand_id
1 'polypeptide(L)'
;MKIEETLLEEARLGELAERIIFYRYKIYSATAVALTSMSALLALLVLYFYWPRLNLLALTIFAAPFIVAAILSMAFSKTFCTLHSELSKKGRRLSVKRINLVFAASYSLPFIALYSVNPLPSWEEYAWYIALALAHTSAYLFYERYMNALLEMEVTRAYKILSALFLATTPIVIQQALTEPQYAQPTALILYTLVSIATVLEEIYGAERML
;
A
#
# COMPACT_ATOMS: atom_id res chain seq x y z
N MET A 1 7.19 -22.98 -42.16
CA MET A 1 7.79 -23.87 -41.14
C MET A 1 8.86 -23.20 -40.29
N LYS A 2 10.16 -23.11 -40.67
CA LYS A 2 11.18 -22.53 -39.74
C LYS A 2 10.95 -21.08 -39.29
N ILE A 3 10.43 -20.23 -40.18
CA ILE A 3 10.19 -18.80 -39.90
C ILE A 3 8.99 -18.59 -38.96
N GLU A 4 7.93 -19.41 -39.12
CA GLU A 4 6.75 -19.36 -38.25
C GLU A 4 7.07 -19.86 -36.84
N GLU A 5 7.89 -20.91 -36.71
CA GLU A 5 8.36 -21.39 -35.41
C GLU A 5 9.22 -20.33 -34.70
N THR A 6 10.12 -19.65 -35.41
CA THR A 6 10.92 -18.56 -34.82
C THR A 6 10.06 -17.35 -34.42
N LEU A 7 9.05 -16.98 -35.22
CA LEU A 7 8.13 -15.89 -34.86
C LEU A 7 7.25 -16.25 -33.66
N LEU A 8 6.85 -17.52 -33.52
CA LEU A 8 6.14 -18.04 -32.36
C LEU A 8 7.01 -18.06 -31.10
N GLU A 9 8.28 -18.42 -31.21
CA GLU A 9 9.23 -18.36 -30.11
C GLU A 9 9.52 -16.92 -29.68
N GLU A 10 9.70 -15.99 -30.62
CA GLU A 10 9.86 -14.56 -30.32
C GLU A 10 8.63 -13.98 -29.64
N ALA A 11 7.42 -14.34 -30.09
CA ALA A 11 6.17 -13.92 -29.45
C ALA A 11 6.06 -14.46 -28.01
N ARG A 12 6.43 -15.72 -27.78
CA ARG A 12 6.46 -16.33 -26.44
C ARG A 12 7.49 -15.67 -25.53
N LEU A 13 8.67 -15.35 -26.05
CA LEU A 13 9.72 -14.64 -25.30
C LEU A 13 9.28 -13.23 -24.93
N GLY A 14 8.58 -12.53 -25.84
CA GLY A 14 7.97 -11.23 -25.57
C GLY A 14 6.90 -11.29 -24.47
N GLU A 15 6.02 -12.29 -24.51
CA GLU A 15 5.01 -12.52 -23.47
C GLU A 15 5.64 -12.84 -22.12
N LEU A 16 6.70 -13.66 -22.10
CA LEU A 16 7.43 -14.01 -20.88
C LEU A 16 8.14 -12.78 -20.27
N ALA A 17 8.74 -11.95 -21.10
CA ALA A 17 9.39 -10.70 -20.67
C ALA A 17 8.37 -9.73 -20.06
N GLU A 18 7.19 -9.60 -20.67
CA GLU A 18 6.08 -8.78 -20.16
C GLU A 18 5.59 -9.29 -18.79
N ARG A 19 5.39 -10.61 -18.64
CA ARG A 19 5.03 -11.23 -17.34
C ARG A 19 6.07 -10.97 -16.25
N ILE A 20 7.37 -11.04 -16.58
CA ILE A 20 8.46 -10.75 -15.62
C ILE A 20 8.45 -9.28 -15.18
N ILE A 21 8.17 -8.34 -16.08
CA ILE A 21 8.06 -6.91 -15.75
C ILE A 21 6.88 -6.69 -14.78
N PHE A 22 5.73 -7.29 -15.06
CA PHE A 22 4.56 -7.19 -14.18
C PHE A 22 4.76 -7.87 -12.84
N TYR A 23 5.40 -9.03 -12.80
CA TYR A 23 5.79 -9.71 -11.57
C TYR A 23 6.66 -8.82 -10.69
N ARG A 24 7.70 -8.18 -11.25
CA ARG A 24 8.57 -7.25 -10.52
C ARG A 24 7.82 -6.04 -9.99
N TYR A 25 6.87 -5.51 -10.75
CA TYR A 25 6.04 -4.39 -10.31
C TYR A 25 5.06 -4.80 -9.19
N LYS A 26 4.46 -5.98 -9.26
CA LYS A 26 3.58 -6.53 -8.23
C LYS A 26 4.31 -6.72 -6.90
N ILE A 27 5.50 -7.33 -6.93
CA ILE A 27 6.36 -7.46 -5.75
C ILE A 27 6.73 -6.08 -5.20
N TYR A 28 7.09 -5.12 -6.06
CA TYR A 28 7.39 -3.78 -5.59
C TYR A 28 6.19 -3.13 -4.89
N SER A 29 5.00 -3.17 -5.51
CA SER A 29 3.80 -2.59 -4.94
C SER A 29 3.46 -3.22 -3.59
N ALA A 30 3.50 -4.55 -3.50
CA ALA A 30 3.29 -5.30 -2.27
C ALA A 30 4.28 -4.91 -1.18
N THR A 31 5.58 -4.89 -1.52
CA THR A 31 6.66 -4.58 -0.58
C THR A 31 6.61 -3.11 -0.14
N ALA A 32 6.34 -2.19 -1.06
CA ALA A 32 6.20 -0.77 -0.77
C ALA A 32 4.99 -0.52 0.14
N VAL A 33 3.85 -1.15 -0.13
CA VAL A 33 2.66 -1.05 0.73
C VAL A 33 2.94 -1.60 2.12
N ALA A 34 3.52 -2.80 2.22
CA ALA A 34 3.94 -3.43 3.47
C ALA A 34 4.84 -2.54 4.32
N LEU A 35 5.84 -1.94 3.67
CA LEU A 35 6.80 -1.11 4.34
C LEU A 35 6.22 0.23 4.73
N THR A 36 5.47 0.89 3.85
CA THR A 36 4.87 2.19 4.16
C THR A 36 3.87 2.06 5.31
N SER A 37 3.14 0.94 5.35
CA SER A 37 2.26 0.65 6.46
C SER A 37 3.09 0.34 7.73
N MET A 38 4.07 -0.58 7.70
CA MET A 38 4.94 -0.85 8.86
C MET A 38 5.66 0.42 9.36
N SER A 39 6.02 1.34 8.45
CA SER A 39 6.57 2.67 8.75
C SER A 39 5.62 3.50 9.61
N ALA A 40 4.36 3.57 9.17
CA ALA A 40 3.32 4.34 9.84
C ALA A 40 3.02 3.78 11.24
N LEU A 41 3.03 2.45 11.40
CA LEU A 41 2.87 1.82 12.71
C LEU A 41 4.03 2.15 13.66
N LEU A 42 5.27 2.02 13.18
CA LEU A 42 6.45 2.31 13.97
C LEU A 42 6.48 3.78 14.39
N ALA A 43 6.07 4.68 13.51
CA ALA A 43 5.91 6.10 13.82
C ALA A 43 4.87 6.33 14.93
N LEU A 44 3.70 5.68 14.85
CA LEU A 44 2.64 5.82 15.85
C LEU A 44 3.02 5.23 17.21
N LEU A 45 3.69 4.06 17.22
CA LEU A 45 4.20 3.44 18.46
C LEU A 45 5.27 4.31 19.13
N VAL A 46 6.18 4.87 18.33
CA VAL A 46 7.24 5.75 18.85
C VAL A 46 6.65 7.06 19.39
N LEU A 47 5.71 7.68 18.66
CA LEU A 47 5.02 8.87 19.14
C LEU A 47 4.21 8.58 20.41
N TYR A 48 3.54 7.44 20.50
CA TYR A 48 2.73 7.08 21.67
C TYR A 48 3.58 6.79 22.92
N PHE A 49 4.62 5.97 22.81
CA PHE A 49 5.44 5.58 23.97
C PHE A 49 6.45 6.65 24.39
N TYR A 50 6.88 7.51 23.47
CA TYR A 50 7.99 8.45 23.72
C TYR A 50 7.59 9.92 23.70
N TRP A 51 6.30 10.29 23.55
CA TRP A 51 5.88 11.68 23.76
C TRP A 51 5.79 12.01 25.26
N PRO A 52 6.38 13.12 25.77
CA PRO A 52 7.04 14.23 25.05
C PRO A 52 8.58 14.09 24.96
N ARG A 53 9.15 12.95 25.38
CA ARG A 53 10.59 12.65 25.39
C ARG A 53 11.08 12.07 24.06
N LEU A 54 10.72 12.68 22.94
CA LEU A 54 11.21 12.27 21.62
C LEU A 54 12.73 12.46 21.58
N ASN A 55 13.47 11.37 21.72
CA ASN A 55 14.93 11.35 21.64
C ASN A 55 15.40 11.10 20.19
N LEU A 56 16.65 11.44 19.87
CA LEU A 56 17.29 11.16 18.57
C LEU A 56 17.11 9.71 18.07
N LEU A 57 17.02 8.74 19.00
CA LEU A 57 16.76 7.32 18.72
C LEU A 57 15.35 7.06 18.13
N ALA A 58 14.34 7.82 18.57
CA ALA A 58 12.99 7.76 18.02
C ALA A 58 12.97 8.28 16.57
N LEU A 59 13.79 9.28 16.27
CA LEU A 59 13.92 9.91 14.97
C LEU A 59 14.66 9.01 13.95
N THR A 60 15.65 8.22 14.39
CA THR A 60 16.34 7.24 13.54
C THR A 60 15.48 6.02 13.23
N ILE A 61 14.71 5.55 14.22
CA ILE A 61 13.71 4.49 14.04
C ILE A 61 12.59 4.96 13.10
N PHE A 62 12.22 6.24 13.14
CA PHE A 62 11.28 6.86 12.20
C PHE A 62 11.85 6.98 10.79
N ALA A 63 13.15 7.28 10.64
CA ALA A 63 13.78 7.42 9.33
C ALA A 63 13.98 6.07 8.61
N ALA A 64 14.22 4.97 9.34
CA ALA A 64 14.55 3.68 8.74
C ALA A 64 13.49 3.16 7.73
N PRO A 65 12.18 3.19 8.03
CA PRO A 65 11.17 2.73 7.08
C PRO A 65 11.03 3.64 5.84
N PHE A 66 11.20 4.96 5.99
CA PHE A 66 11.28 5.90 4.86
C PHE A 66 12.54 5.68 4.01
N ILE A 67 13.67 5.36 4.66
CA ILE A 67 14.93 5.01 3.98
C ILE A 67 14.74 3.71 3.19
N VAL A 68 14.10 2.69 3.75
CA VAL A 68 13.85 1.44 3.02
C VAL A 68 12.84 1.66 1.88
N ALA A 69 11.79 2.47 2.07
CA ALA A 69 10.88 2.87 1.00
C ALA A 69 11.61 3.65 -0.12
N ALA A 70 12.55 4.52 0.24
CA ALA A 70 13.39 5.25 -0.71
C ALA A 70 14.36 4.32 -1.45
N ILE A 71 15.02 3.39 -0.75
CA ILE A 71 15.89 2.36 -1.34
C ILE A 71 15.10 1.48 -2.31
N LEU A 72 13.89 1.05 -1.95
CA LEU A 72 13.02 0.29 -2.83
C LEU A 72 12.59 1.13 -4.04
N SER A 73 12.19 2.38 -3.83
CA SER A 73 11.84 3.29 -4.94
C SER A 73 13.01 3.46 -5.91
N MET A 74 14.24 3.57 -5.40
CA MET A 74 15.46 3.64 -6.21
C MET A 74 15.75 2.31 -6.92
N ALA A 75 15.66 1.18 -6.22
CA ALA A 75 15.91 -0.16 -6.78
C ALA A 75 14.94 -0.52 -7.91
N PHE A 76 13.68 -0.10 -7.80
CA PHE A 76 12.63 -0.39 -8.78
C PHE A 76 12.37 0.76 -9.77
N SER A 77 13.09 1.87 -9.68
CA SER A 77 13.00 3.01 -10.63
C SER A 77 13.14 2.56 -12.09
N LYS A 78 14.06 1.63 -12.36
CA LYS A 78 14.24 1.03 -13.69
C LYS A 78 13.01 0.25 -14.14
N THR A 79 12.37 -0.49 -13.24
CA THR A 79 11.13 -1.22 -13.53
C THR A 79 9.99 -0.26 -13.90
N PHE A 80 9.88 0.89 -13.23
CA PHE A 80 8.91 1.94 -13.61
C PHE A 80 9.19 2.55 -14.97
N CYS A 81 10.46 2.85 -15.29
CA CYS A 81 10.82 3.37 -16.61
C CYS A 81 10.46 2.36 -17.72
N THR A 82 10.74 1.08 -17.50
CA THR A 82 10.39 0.01 -18.44
C THR A 82 8.87 -0.12 -18.58
N LEU A 83 8.12 -0.13 -17.47
CA LEU A 83 6.65 -0.18 -17.50
C LEU A 83 6.06 1.02 -18.25
N HIS A 84 6.58 2.22 -17.99
CA HIS A 84 6.15 3.45 -18.67
C HIS A 84 6.40 3.37 -20.19
N SER A 85 7.56 2.86 -20.59
CA SER A 85 7.91 2.64 -21.99
C SER A 85 6.94 1.65 -22.66
N GLU A 86 6.68 0.51 -22.03
CA GLU A 86 5.76 -0.50 -22.55
C GLU A 86 4.31 0.02 -22.66
N LEU A 87 3.85 0.79 -21.67
CA LEU A 87 2.54 1.43 -21.74
C LEU A 87 2.45 2.45 -22.88
N SER A 88 3.51 3.26 -23.04
CA SER A 88 3.58 4.26 -24.10
C SER A 88 3.56 3.63 -25.50
N LYS A 89 4.23 2.49 -25.69
CA LYS A 89 4.16 1.69 -26.93
C LYS A 89 2.73 1.23 -27.24
N LYS A 90 1.92 0.93 -26.22
CA LYS A 90 0.51 0.56 -26.33
C LYS A 90 -0.44 1.77 -26.42
N GLY A 91 0.09 2.99 -26.59
CA GLY A 91 -0.70 4.22 -26.66
C GLY A 91 -1.29 4.69 -25.32
N ARG A 92 -0.87 4.09 -24.20
CA ARG A 92 -1.35 4.41 -22.85
C ARG A 92 -0.35 5.30 -22.13
N ARG A 93 -0.83 6.34 -21.46
CA ARG A 93 0.03 7.25 -20.69
C ARG A 93 -0.22 7.14 -19.20
N LEU A 94 0.84 6.78 -18.47
CA LEU A 94 0.87 6.88 -17.02
C LEU A 94 1.03 8.37 -16.61
N SER A 95 0.04 8.93 -15.93
CA SER A 95 0.15 10.29 -15.38
C SER A 95 0.71 10.24 -13.97
N VAL A 96 2.02 10.47 -13.83
CA VAL A 96 2.71 10.52 -12.53
C VAL A 96 2.10 11.61 -11.64
N LYS A 97 1.76 12.77 -12.21
CA LYS A 97 1.09 13.87 -11.49
C LYS A 97 -0.24 13.43 -10.90
N ARG A 98 -1.04 12.66 -11.65
CA ARG A 98 -2.32 12.11 -11.16
C ARG A 98 -2.08 11.10 -10.04
N ILE A 99 -1.13 10.19 -10.20
CA ILE A 99 -0.80 9.17 -9.18
C ILE A 99 -0.41 9.85 -7.88
N ASN A 100 0.53 10.81 -7.92
CA ASN A 100 0.99 11.51 -6.72
C ASN A 100 -0.14 12.30 -6.05
N LEU A 101 -0.98 12.98 -6.83
CA LEU A 101 -2.12 13.72 -6.30
C LEU A 101 -3.16 12.80 -5.65
N VAL A 102 -3.48 11.67 -6.28
CA VAL A 102 -4.39 10.67 -5.71
C VAL A 102 -3.84 10.11 -4.41
N PHE A 103 -2.55 9.77 -4.35
CA PHE A 103 -1.92 9.29 -3.12
C PHE A 103 -1.92 10.34 -2.01
N ALA A 104 -1.49 11.56 -2.31
CA ALA A 104 -1.50 12.66 -1.35
C ALA A 104 -2.91 12.90 -0.81
N ALA A 105 -3.91 13.02 -1.68
CA ALA A 105 -5.29 13.21 -1.27
C ALA A 105 -5.83 12.03 -0.44
N SER A 106 -5.55 10.79 -0.87
CA SER A 106 -6.02 9.57 -0.19
C SER A 106 -5.46 9.43 1.21
N TYR A 107 -4.20 9.83 1.44
CA TYR A 107 -3.55 9.70 2.75
C TYR A 107 -3.59 10.96 3.61
N SER A 108 -3.98 12.11 3.05
CA SER A 108 -4.13 13.35 3.82
C SER A 108 -5.58 13.64 4.21
N LEU A 109 -6.53 13.55 3.27
CA LEU A 109 -7.91 13.99 3.51
C LEU A 109 -8.63 13.18 4.60
N PRO A 110 -8.54 11.83 4.66
CA PRO A 110 -9.19 11.07 5.72
C PRO A 110 -8.66 11.40 7.11
N PHE A 111 -7.34 11.61 7.23
CA PHE A 111 -6.71 12.00 8.49
C PHE A 111 -7.16 13.39 8.92
N ILE A 112 -7.14 14.37 8.01
CA ILE A 112 -7.63 15.73 8.30
C ILE A 112 -9.09 15.67 8.74
N ALA A 113 -9.95 14.97 8.00
CA ALA A 113 -11.38 14.88 8.29
C ALA A 113 -11.66 14.24 9.66
N LEU A 114 -11.02 13.12 9.97
CA LEU A 114 -11.29 12.40 11.21
C LEU A 114 -10.66 13.07 12.44
N TYR A 115 -9.48 13.68 12.33
CA TYR A 115 -8.87 14.43 13.44
C TYR A 115 -9.45 15.84 13.63
N SER A 116 -10.29 16.32 12.70
CA SER A 116 -11.04 17.57 12.88
C SER A 116 -12.30 17.42 13.73
N VAL A 117 -12.65 16.20 14.13
CA VAL A 117 -13.81 15.87 14.97
C VAL A 117 -13.36 15.02 16.15
N ASN A 118 -14.15 14.99 17.22
CA ASN A 118 -13.90 14.11 18.37
C ASN A 118 -15.21 13.44 18.84
N PRO A 119 -15.74 12.49 18.06
CA PRO A 119 -17.08 11.92 18.28
C PRO A 119 -17.14 10.83 19.36
N LEU A 120 -16.00 10.30 19.81
CA LEU A 120 -15.92 9.14 20.71
C LEU A 120 -14.84 9.31 21.78
N PRO A 121 -14.93 8.58 22.92
CA PRO A 121 -13.87 8.57 23.93
C PRO A 121 -12.53 8.13 23.33
N SER A 122 -11.44 8.75 23.77
CA SER A 122 -10.07 8.47 23.32
C SER A 122 -9.89 8.48 21.78
N TRP A 123 -10.75 9.18 21.05
CA TRP A 123 -10.78 9.19 19.58
C TRP A 123 -9.41 9.46 18.95
N GLU A 124 -8.67 10.42 19.51
CA GLU A 124 -7.34 10.82 19.01
C GLU A 124 -6.33 9.65 19.01
N GLU A 125 -6.52 8.65 19.88
CA GLU A 125 -5.62 7.51 20.06
C GLU A 125 -5.84 6.41 19.00
N TYR A 126 -7.01 6.32 18.37
CA TYR A 126 -7.33 5.27 17.39
C TYR A 126 -7.98 5.76 16.09
N ALA A 127 -8.30 7.05 15.95
CA ALA A 127 -8.86 7.63 14.73
C ALA A 127 -7.98 7.37 13.49
N TRP A 128 -6.66 7.29 13.67
CA TRP A 128 -5.71 6.91 12.62
C TRP A 128 -6.04 5.56 11.97
N TYR A 129 -6.62 4.61 12.71
CA TYR A 129 -6.98 3.30 12.20
C TYR A 129 -8.13 3.39 11.19
N ILE A 130 -9.14 4.17 11.54
CA ILE A 130 -10.30 4.44 10.68
C ILE A 130 -9.86 5.30 9.48
N ALA A 131 -8.94 6.25 9.70
CA ALA A 131 -8.34 7.05 8.64
C ALA A 131 -7.60 6.18 7.62
N LEU A 132 -6.85 5.16 8.07
CA LEU A 132 -6.21 4.18 7.20
C LEU A 132 -7.22 3.37 6.41
N ALA A 133 -8.33 2.93 7.03
CA ALA A 133 -9.39 2.22 6.32
C ALA A 133 -9.92 3.03 5.14
N LEU A 134 -10.21 4.33 5.37
CA LEU A 134 -10.67 5.25 4.33
C LEU A 134 -9.57 5.57 3.31
N ALA A 135 -8.33 5.74 3.74
CA ALA A 135 -7.19 6.01 2.86
C ALA A 135 -6.93 4.85 1.91
N HIS A 136 -6.90 3.61 2.41
CA HIS A 136 -6.77 2.41 1.60
C HIS A 136 -7.96 2.22 0.65
N THR A 137 -9.17 2.55 1.09
CA THR A 137 -10.37 2.52 0.23
C THR A 137 -10.25 3.54 -0.92
N SER A 138 -9.80 4.76 -0.62
CA SER A 138 -9.55 5.79 -1.64
C SER A 138 -8.44 5.37 -2.61
N ALA A 139 -7.33 4.86 -2.10
CA ALA A 139 -6.22 4.35 -2.91
C ALA A 139 -6.67 3.18 -3.81
N TYR A 140 -7.52 2.29 -3.30
CA TYR A 140 -8.13 1.22 -4.10
C TYR A 140 -8.95 1.80 -5.26
N LEU A 141 -9.88 2.71 -4.97
CA LEU A 141 -10.83 3.25 -5.95
C LEU A 141 -10.16 4.10 -7.04
N PHE A 142 -9.19 4.93 -6.66
CA PHE A 142 -8.63 5.95 -7.55
C PHE A 142 -7.24 5.62 -8.10
N TYR A 143 -6.45 4.80 -7.40
CA TYR A 143 -5.12 4.38 -7.84
C TYR A 143 -5.10 2.94 -8.34
N GLU A 144 -5.42 1.96 -7.49
CA GLU A 144 -5.29 0.54 -7.85
C GLU A 144 -6.18 0.18 -9.04
N ARG A 145 -7.45 0.58 -8.99
CA ARG A 145 -8.40 0.36 -10.10
C ARG A 145 -7.95 1.06 -11.38
N TYR A 146 -7.37 2.24 -11.29
CA TYR A 146 -6.82 2.96 -12.44
C TYR A 146 -5.61 2.23 -13.04
N MET A 147 -4.68 1.78 -12.20
CA MET A 147 -3.50 1.03 -12.62
C MET A 147 -3.89 -0.30 -13.25
N ASN A 148 -4.76 -1.08 -12.63
CA ASN A 148 -5.21 -2.37 -13.17
C ASN A 148 -5.96 -2.19 -14.50
N ALA A 149 -6.76 -1.12 -14.65
CA ALA A 149 -7.40 -0.80 -15.92
C ALA A 149 -6.37 -0.39 -17.00
N LEU A 150 -5.35 0.39 -16.63
CA LEU A 150 -4.29 0.81 -17.55
C LEU A 150 -3.44 -0.38 -18.02
N LEU A 151 -3.20 -1.34 -17.14
CA LEU A 151 -2.38 -2.52 -17.41
C LEU A 151 -3.18 -3.69 -17.99
N GLU A 152 -4.52 -3.63 -17.98
CA GLU A 152 -5.43 -4.72 -18.39
C GLU A 152 -5.18 -6.05 -17.68
N MET A 153 -4.64 -5.96 -16.46
CA MET A 153 -4.45 -7.09 -15.58
C MET A 153 -4.53 -6.64 -14.13
N GLU A 154 -4.91 -7.55 -13.25
CA GLU A 154 -4.88 -7.31 -11.79
C GLU A 154 -3.44 -7.43 -11.28
N VAL A 155 -2.69 -6.35 -11.47
CA VAL A 155 -1.28 -6.28 -11.10
C VAL A 155 -1.12 -6.07 -9.61
N THR A 156 -2.03 -5.36 -8.96
CA THR A 156 -2.04 -5.18 -7.51
C THR A 156 -3.45 -5.38 -6.97
N ARG A 157 -3.57 -6.06 -5.83
CA ARG A 157 -4.82 -6.15 -5.05
C ARG A 157 -4.63 -5.67 -3.61
N ALA A 158 -3.45 -5.13 -3.28
CA ALA A 158 -3.06 -4.76 -1.93
C ALA A 158 -4.04 -3.76 -1.31
N TYR A 159 -4.43 -2.71 -2.03
CA TYR A 159 -5.36 -1.71 -1.48
C TYR A 159 -6.78 -2.23 -1.38
N LYS A 160 -7.21 -3.10 -2.30
CA LYS A 160 -8.49 -3.82 -2.19
C LYS A 160 -8.53 -4.73 -0.95
N ILE A 161 -7.46 -5.48 -0.71
CA ILE A 161 -7.37 -6.40 0.45
C ILE A 161 -7.31 -5.60 1.74
N LEU A 162 -6.44 -4.58 1.81
CA LEU A 162 -6.34 -3.69 2.97
C LEU A 162 -7.68 -3.02 3.26
N SER A 163 -8.32 -2.40 2.27
CA SER A 163 -9.61 -1.74 2.48
C SER A 163 -10.66 -2.72 3.01
N ALA A 164 -10.78 -3.91 2.42
CA ALA A 164 -11.73 -4.93 2.88
C ALA A 164 -11.45 -5.36 4.33
N LEU A 165 -10.20 -5.66 4.66
CA LEU A 165 -9.81 -6.14 5.98
C LEU A 165 -9.93 -5.05 7.06
N PHE A 166 -9.47 -3.82 6.79
CA PHE A 166 -9.61 -2.69 7.72
C PHE A 166 -11.08 -2.33 7.95
N LEU A 167 -11.90 -2.28 6.90
CA LEU A 167 -13.33 -2.00 7.05
C LEU A 167 -14.05 -3.11 7.84
N ALA A 168 -13.69 -4.38 7.62
CA ALA A 168 -14.27 -5.50 8.35
C ALA A 168 -13.90 -5.51 9.84
N THR A 169 -12.73 -4.97 10.20
CA THR A 169 -12.19 -4.97 11.57
C THR A 169 -12.44 -3.64 12.30
N THR A 170 -12.81 -2.58 11.59
CA THR A 170 -13.18 -1.27 12.17
C THR A 170 -14.29 -1.37 13.24
N PRO A 171 -15.38 -2.15 13.07
CA PRO A 171 -16.39 -2.31 14.10
C PRO A 171 -15.84 -2.83 15.44
N ILE A 172 -14.79 -3.65 15.43
CA ILE A 172 -14.14 -4.17 16.64
C ILE A 172 -13.48 -3.03 17.42
N VAL A 173 -12.76 -2.14 16.72
CA VAL A 173 -12.12 -0.96 17.33
C VAL A 173 -13.18 0.00 17.90
N ILE A 174 -14.26 0.24 17.16
CA ILE A 174 -15.37 1.10 17.63
C ILE A 174 -16.05 0.49 18.85
N GLN A 175 -16.33 -0.81 18.82
CA GLN A 175 -16.93 -1.51 19.96
C GLN A 175 -16.04 -1.37 21.20
N GLN A 176 -14.74 -1.62 21.06
CA GLN A 176 -13.79 -1.49 22.17
C GLN A 176 -13.74 -0.06 22.70
N ALA A 177 -13.77 0.96 21.82
CA ALA A 177 -13.81 2.36 22.22
C ALA A 177 -15.07 2.74 23.02
N LEU A 178 -16.20 2.07 22.77
CA LEU A 178 -17.45 2.31 23.48
C LEU A 178 -17.52 1.58 24.82
N THR A 179 -16.95 0.37 24.93
CA THR A 179 -17.05 -0.47 26.14
C THR A 179 -15.85 -0.33 27.07
N GLU A 180 -14.64 -0.30 26.52
CA GLU A 180 -13.37 -0.27 27.27
C GLU A 180 -12.33 0.62 26.55
N PRO A 181 -12.49 1.97 26.62
CA PRO A 181 -11.71 2.92 25.83
C PRO A 181 -10.19 2.73 25.90
N GLN A 182 -9.67 2.33 27.08
CA GLN A 182 -8.25 2.08 27.31
C GLN A 182 -7.64 0.99 26.43
N TYR A 183 -8.45 0.11 25.84
CA TYR A 183 -8.00 -0.97 24.96
C TYR A 183 -8.26 -0.70 23.48
N ALA A 184 -8.91 0.41 23.11
CA ALA A 184 -9.22 0.72 21.72
C ALA A 184 -7.96 0.86 20.86
N GLN A 185 -6.96 1.60 21.34
CA GLN A 185 -5.69 1.76 20.64
C GLN A 185 -4.86 0.46 20.57
N PRO A 186 -4.63 -0.28 21.68
CA PRO A 186 -4.00 -1.61 21.61
C PRO A 186 -4.68 -2.55 20.61
N THR A 187 -6.02 -2.59 20.61
CA THR A 187 -6.81 -3.38 19.67
C THR A 187 -6.57 -2.94 18.22
N ALA A 188 -6.60 -1.64 17.95
CA ALA A 188 -6.31 -1.08 16.63
C ALA A 188 -4.90 -1.45 16.13
N LEU A 189 -3.88 -1.41 17.01
CA LEU A 189 -2.50 -1.81 16.69
C LEU A 189 -2.37 -3.29 16.33
N ILE A 190 -3.03 -4.17 17.09
CA ILE A 190 -3.03 -5.62 16.84
C ILE A 190 -3.71 -5.92 15.50
N LEU A 191 -4.91 -5.39 15.29
CA LEU A 191 -5.67 -5.61 14.06
C LEU A 191 -4.92 -5.06 12.85
N TYR A 192 -4.34 -3.86 12.98
CA TYR A 192 -3.50 -3.26 11.94
C TYR A 192 -2.37 -4.22 11.52
N THR A 193 -1.70 -4.84 12.50
CA THR A 193 -0.55 -5.73 12.26
C THR A 193 -1.00 -6.99 11.54
N LEU A 194 -2.07 -7.62 12.02
CA LEU A 194 -2.65 -8.82 11.40
C LEU A 194 -3.10 -8.55 9.96
N VAL A 195 -3.80 -7.43 9.73
CA VAL A 195 -4.27 -7.02 8.39
C VAL A 195 -3.10 -6.76 7.45
N SER A 196 -2.04 -6.10 7.94
CA SER A 196 -0.84 -5.84 7.14
C SER A 196 -0.15 -7.14 6.75
N ILE A 197 0.09 -8.05 7.70
CA ILE A 197 0.72 -9.34 7.44
C ILE A 197 -0.11 -10.16 6.45
N ALA A 198 -1.43 -10.25 6.65
CA ALA A 198 -2.32 -10.97 5.75
C ALA A 198 -2.25 -10.43 4.32
N THR A 199 -2.24 -9.10 4.15
CA THR A 199 -2.12 -8.46 2.84
C THR A 199 -0.80 -8.80 2.16
N VAL A 200 0.32 -8.75 2.90
CA VAL A 200 1.65 -9.07 2.36
C VAL A 200 1.72 -10.51 1.89
N LEU A 201 1.22 -11.44 2.69
CA LEU A 201 1.20 -12.86 2.34
C LEU A 201 0.36 -13.12 1.09
N GLU A 202 -0.83 -12.52 0.99
CA GLU A 202 -1.70 -12.64 -0.19
C GLU A 202 -1.04 -12.06 -1.45
N GLU A 203 -0.35 -10.92 -1.35
CA GLU A 203 0.33 -10.32 -2.50
C GLU A 203 1.55 -11.14 -2.94
N ILE A 204 2.35 -11.67 -2.00
CA ILE A 204 3.48 -12.57 -2.31
C ILE A 204 2.97 -13.84 -2.99
N TYR A 205 1.97 -14.49 -2.39
CA TYR A 205 1.37 -15.69 -2.95
C TYR A 205 0.74 -15.45 -4.34
N GLY A 206 0.10 -14.30 -4.51
CA GLY A 206 -0.45 -13.87 -5.79
C GLY A 206 0.62 -13.53 -6.83
N ALA A 207 1.82 -13.12 -6.43
CA ALA A 207 2.94 -12.89 -7.33
C ALA A 207 3.57 -14.21 -7.78
N GLU A 208 3.78 -15.14 -6.85
CA GLU A 208 4.34 -16.47 -7.16
C GLU A 208 3.52 -17.23 -8.19
N ARG A 209 2.18 -17.11 -8.16
CA ARG A 209 1.28 -17.74 -9.15
C ARG A 209 1.37 -17.16 -10.58
N MET A 210 2.09 -16.05 -10.78
CA MET A 210 2.27 -15.44 -12.12
C MET A 210 3.52 -15.96 -12.86
N LEU A 211 4.41 -16.66 -12.15
CA LEU A 211 5.58 -17.34 -12.70
C LEU A 211 5.23 -18.80 -13.04
#